data_AF-F6FQU4-F1
#
_entry.id   AF-F6FQU4-F1
#
_cell.length_a   1.000
_cell.length_b   1.000
_cell.length_c   1.000
_cell.angle_alpha   90.00
_cell.angle_beta   90.00
_cell.angle_gamma   90.00
#
_symmetry.space_group_name_H-M   'P 1'
#
loop_
_entity.id
_entity.type
_entity.pdbx_description
1 polymer ?
#
loop_
_entity_poly.entity_id
_entity_poly.type
_entity_poly.pdbx_seq_one_letter_code
_entity_poly.pdbx_strand_id
1 'polypeptide(L)'
;MHRVIHRGALRHRTQKDRGASAVLVGLLLVPLLGFAALAIDIAAMHADKQLLQTGADAAALAVAQDCAKGECGDPDATASEMATQNNPFGGSASATITRLDTDEGVVTVRTESSRNHFLAPIIGIDDADIAAAATARWGYPSSGAAVLPFTLGACEILSQVPGLTAQYDDAGNIIRIDFPEDAPPVTVEFTKTNDVGDCTGPSGLAVPGGFGWLDPGAGCTGPVATIDSWVQTSVGNTLPQGCSNADFLALIGETVLIPIFDQAVDNGTNAQYHIIGFAAFTLTEYYFGGQNRSPGGQGLCAGMGGGGGGGGGGGNDNANNARCLQGTFERFVDASGEYELDPDAPQLGAAIVRLTLN
;
A
#
# COMPACT_ATOMS: atom_id res chain seq x y z
N MET A 1 21.25 103.68 -3.17
CA MET A 1 21.22 102.42 -3.95
C MET A 1 21.55 101.31 -2.95
N HIS A 2 20.82 100.24 -2.71
CA HIS A 2 19.85 99.46 -3.49
C HIS A 2 18.89 98.77 -2.51
N ARG A 3 17.58 98.74 -2.84
CA ARG A 3 16.53 98.10 -2.04
C ARG A 3 16.23 96.75 -2.71
N VAL A 4 16.58 95.64 -2.08
CA VAL A 4 16.27 94.29 -2.60
C VAL A 4 14.94 93.84 -2.00
N ILE A 5 13.92 93.75 -2.86
CA ILE A 5 12.60 93.20 -2.55
C ILE A 5 12.63 91.72 -2.94
N HIS A 6 12.72 90.81 -1.98
CA HIS A 6 12.49 89.38 -2.23
C HIS A 6 10.98 89.11 -2.28
N ARG A 7 10.44 88.98 -3.49
CA ARG A 7 9.15 88.29 -3.73
C ARG A 7 9.40 86.78 -3.67
N GLY A 8 9.26 86.19 -2.49
CA GLY A 8 9.10 84.74 -2.33
C GLY A 8 7.65 84.38 -2.60
N ALA A 9 7.40 83.73 -3.74
CA ALA A 9 6.09 83.28 -4.16
C ALA A 9 5.39 82.43 -3.08
N LEU A 10 4.15 82.80 -2.76
CA LEU A 10 3.24 81.98 -1.97
C LEU A 10 3.12 80.61 -2.63
N ARG A 11 3.71 79.61 -2.00
CA ARG A 11 3.52 78.20 -2.28
C ARG A 11 2.02 77.91 -2.15
N HIS A 12 1.32 77.87 -3.28
CA HIS A 12 -0.09 77.51 -3.31
C HIS A 12 -0.17 76.02 -2.95
N ARG A 13 -0.36 75.73 -1.67
CA ARG A 13 -0.73 74.40 -1.18
C ARG A 13 -2.02 74.02 -1.92
N THR A 14 -1.91 73.05 -2.81
CA THR A 14 -3.03 72.32 -3.39
C THR A 14 -3.75 71.58 -2.26
N GLN A 15 -4.64 72.30 -1.58
CA GLN A 15 -5.35 71.83 -0.38
C GLN A 15 -6.86 71.72 -0.63
N LYS A 16 -7.29 71.73 -1.90
CA LYS A 16 -8.71 71.81 -2.27
C LYS A 16 -9.40 70.47 -2.60
N ASP A 17 -8.67 69.38 -2.83
CA ASP A 17 -9.31 68.10 -3.24
C ASP A 17 -9.38 67.03 -2.14
N ARG A 18 -8.81 67.28 -0.95
CA ARG A 18 -8.82 66.31 0.17
C ARG A 18 -10.22 66.02 0.72
N GLY A 19 -11.16 66.97 0.57
CA GLY A 19 -12.55 66.80 1.02
C GLY A 19 -13.33 65.87 0.12
N ALA A 20 -13.29 66.11 -1.20
CA ALA A 20 -13.99 65.29 -2.19
C ALA A 20 -13.45 63.84 -2.23
N SER A 21 -12.14 63.67 -2.13
CA SER A 21 -11.53 62.33 -2.07
C SER A 21 -11.93 61.57 -0.80
N ALA A 22 -12.00 62.24 0.36
CA ALA A 22 -12.42 61.60 1.61
C ALA A 22 -13.88 61.14 1.57
N VAL A 23 -14.78 61.93 0.97
CA VAL A 23 -16.19 61.57 0.80
C VAL A 23 -16.35 60.37 -0.13
N LEU A 24 -15.65 60.35 -1.26
CA LEU A 24 -15.67 59.22 -2.20
C LEU A 24 -15.10 57.94 -1.57
N VAL A 25 -13.97 58.04 -0.85
CA VAL A 25 -13.40 56.90 -0.13
C VAL A 25 -14.36 56.40 0.93
N GLY A 26 -14.98 57.29 1.72
CA GLY A 26 -15.97 56.89 2.74
C GLY A 26 -17.18 56.17 2.16
N LEU A 27 -17.69 56.63 1.01
CA LEU A 27 -18.81 55.99 0.30
C LEU A 27 -18.43 54.63 -0.30
N LEU A 28 -17.21 54.48 -0.82
CA LEU A 28 -16.73 53.22 -1.41
C LEU A 28 -16.21 52.21 -0.38
N LEU A 29 -15.79 52.66 0.81
CA LEU A 29 -15.29 51.79 1.87
C LEU A 29 -16.37 50.80 2.31
N VAL A 30 -17.61 51.25 2.47
CA VAL A 30 -18.73 50.41 2.92
C VAL A 30 -18.98 49.21 2.00
N PRO A 31 -19.21 49.39 0.68
CA PRO A 31 -19.38 48.24 -0.21
C PRO A 31 -18.13 47.38 -0.33
N LEU A 32 -16.92 47.97 -0.28
CA LEU A 32 -15.67 47.19 -0.29
C LEU A 32 -15.53 46.28 0.93
N LEU A 33 -15.87 46.76 2.12
CA LEU A 33 -15.91 45.94 3.33
C LEU A 33 -16.97 44.85 3.24
N GLY A 34 -18.13 45.13 2.64
CA GLY A 34 -19.17 44.12 2.37
C GLY A 34 -18.70 43.01 1.42
N PHE A 35 -17.97 43.34 0.36
CA PHE A 35 -17.41 42.31 -0.54
C PHE A 35 -16.26 41.53 0.11
N ALA A 36 -15.39 42.21 0.88
CA ALA A 36 -14.32 41.54 1.61
C ALA A 36 -14.89 40.55 2.64
N ALA A 37 -15.97 40.93 3.32
CA ALA A 37 -16.70 40.09 4.24
C ALA A 37 -17.20 38.79 3.59
N LEU A 38 -17.92 38.91 2.47
CA LEU A 38 -18.43 37.76 1.72
C LEU A 38 -17.29 36.85 1.22
N ALA A 39 -16.21 37.45 0.72
CA ALA A 39 -15.03 36.70 0.28
C ALA A 39 -14.40 35.88 1.42
N ILE A 40 -14.32 36.43 2.63
CA ILE A 40 -13.80 35.73 3.81
C ILE A 40 -14.72 34.56 4.19
N ASP A 41 -16.04 34.75 4.21
CA ASP A 41 -16.98 33.68 4.55
C ASP A 41 -16.89 32.51 3.56
N ILE A 42 -16.83 32.79 2.25
CA ILE A 42 -16.67 31.78 1.19
C ILE A 42 -15.32 31.09 1.30
N ALA A 43 -14.24 31.83 1.52
CA ALA A 43 -12.90 31.27 1.64
C ALA A 43 -12.81 30.31 2.83
N ALA A 44 -13.37 30.68 3.97
CA ALA A 44 -13.39 29.82 5.15
C ALA A 44 -14.29 28.59 4.95
N MET A 45 -15.43 28.71 4.25
CA MET A 45 -16.25 27.53 3.89
C MET A 45 -15.47 26.57 2.98
N HIS A 46 -14.70 27.09 2.03
CA HIS A 46 -13.88 26.26 1.15
C HIS A 46 -12.75 25.56 1.90
N ALA A 47 -12.09 26.26 2.82
CA ALA A 47 -11.06 25.67 3.68
C ALA A 47 -11.63 24.53 4.55
N ASP A 48 -12.81 24.75 5.15
CA ASP A 48 -13.47 23.74 5.97
C ASP A 48 -13.94 22.54 5.14
N LYS A 49 -14.42 22.78 3.91
CA LYS A 49 -14.77 21.70 2.99
C LYS A 49 -13.55 20.85 2.59
N GLN A 50 -12.38 21.47 2.44
CA GLN A 50 -11.14 20.73 2.16
C GLN A 50 -10.73 19.85 3.34
N LEU A 51 -10.83 20.36 4.56
CA LEU A 51 -10.57 19.57 5.77
C LEU A 51 -11.53 18.39 5.89
N LEU A 52 -12.83 18.59 5.63
CA LEU A 52 -13.81 17.50 5.60
C LEU A 52 -13.49 16.45 4.52
N GLN A 53 -13.03 16.87 3.34
CA GLN A 53 -12.63 15.93 2.28
C GLN A 53 -11.42 15.10 2.73
N THR A 54 -10.38 15.74 3.28
CA THR A 54 -9.22 15.01 3.84
C THR A 54 -9.66 14.04 4.93
N GLY A 55 -10.60 14.43 5.80
CA GLY A 55 -11.17 13.55 6.81
C GLY A 55 -11.96 12.38 6.22
N ALA A 56 -12.74 12.60 5.15
CA ALA A 56 -13.46 11.54 4.45
C ALA A 56 -12.50 10.55 3.78
N ASP A 57 -11.48 11.05 3.09
CA ASP A 57 -10.46 10.23 2.42
C ASP A 57 -9.68 9.38 3.44
N ALA A 58 -9.25 10.00 4.55
CA ALA A 58 -8.57 9.30 5.64
C ALA A 58 -9.48 8.25 6.30
N ALA A 59 -10.74 8.59 6.57
CA ALA A 59 -11.71 7.67 7.15
C ALA A 59 -12.01 6.47 6.23
N ALA A 60 -12.25 6.72 4.94
CA ALA A 60 -12.50 5.65 3.98
C ALA A 60 -11.28 4.73 3.84
N LEU A 61 -10.07 5.30 3.78
CA LEU A 61 -8.84 4.52 3.70
C LEU A 61 -8.59 3.69 4.96
N ALA A 62 -8.75 4.27 6.15
CA ALA A 62 -8.55 3.58 7.42
C ALA A 62 -9.54 2.42 7.60
N VAL A 63 -10.84 2.64 7.31
CA VAL A 63 -11.84 1.56 7.38
C VAL A 63 -11.54 0.46 6.36
N ALA A 64 -11.17 0.83 5.13
CA ALA A 64 -10.79 -0.15 4.12
C ALA A 64 -9.53 -0.94 4.52
N GLN A 65 -8.57 -0.33 5.20
CA GLN A 65 -7.39 -1.01 5.75
C GLN A 65 -7.77 -1.98 6.86
N ASP A 66 -8.64 -1.59 7.80
CA ASP A 66 -9.13 -2.49 8.86
C ASP A 66 -9.91 -3.67 8.28
N CYS A 67 -10.72 -3.43 7.25
CA CYS A 67 -11.46 -4.48 6.53
C CYS A 67 -10.54 -5.41 5.74
N ALA A 68 -9.49 -4.89 5.11
CA ALA A 68 -8.50 -5.68 4.40
C ALA A 68 -7.74 -6.65 5.33
N LYS A 69 -7.68 -6.38 6.65
CA LYS A 69 -7.12 -7.28 7.67
C LYS A 69 -8.05 -8.45 8.05
N GLY A 70 -9.29 -8.44 7.55
CA GLY A 70 -10.25 -9.54 7.65
C GLY A 70 -11.27 -9.42 8.79
N GLU A 71 -11.21 -8.39 9.65
CA GLU A 71 -12.19 -8.23 10.74
C GLU A 71 -12.92 -6.87 10.76
N CYS A 72 -12.57 -5.90 9.91
CA CYS A 72 -13.14 -4.53 9.82
C CYS A 72 -13.16 -3.70 11.13
N GLY A 73 -13.00 -4.32 12.30
CA GLY A 73 -13.07 -3.68 13.61
C GLY A 73 -14.43 -3.04 13.89
N ASP A 74 -14.38 -1.84 14.47
CA ASP A 74 -15.51 -0.93 14.61
C ASP A 74 -15.35 0.19 13.58
N PRO A 75 -15.94 0.03 12.37
CA PRO A 75 -15.66 0.93 11.26
C PRO A 75 -16.24 2.34 11.51
N ASP A 76 -17.33 2.46 12.29
CA ASP A 76 -17.89 3.75 12.67
C ASP A 76 -16.97 4.52 13.64
N ALA A 77 -16.36 3.81 14.59
CA ALA A 77 -15.35 4.40 15.48
C ALA A 77 -14.11 4.84 14.71
N THR A 78 -13.55 3.99 13.84
CA THR A 78 -12.39 4.32 12.99
C THR A 78 -12.70 5.53 12.10
N ALA A 79 -13.86 5.55 11.43
CA ALA A 79 -14.26 6.66 10.56
C ALA A 79 -14.43 7.97 11.34
N SER A 80 -15.04 7.90 12.53
CA SER A 80 -15.24 9.07 13.39
C SER A 80 -13.92 9.63 13.89
N GLU A 81 -12.98 8.77 14.31
CA GLU A 81 -11.65 9.21 14.74
C GLU A 81 -10.94 9.98 13.62
N MET A 82 -10.87 9.40 12.42
CA MET A 82 -10.21 10.04 11.26
C MET A 82 -10.88 11.36 10.85
N ALA A 83 -12.21 11.45 10.93
CA ALA A 83 -12.92 12.70 10.69
C ALA A 83 -12.61 13.76 11.75
N THR A 84 -12.60 13.40 13.03
CA THR A 84 -12.31 14.37 14.11
C THR A 84 -10.86 14.87 14.11
N GLN A 85 -9.91 14.07 13.65
CA GLN A 85 -8.52 14.52 13.43
C GLN A 85 -8.43 15.60 12.33
N ASN A 86 -9.44 15.67 11.45
CA ASN A 86 -9.55 16.64 10.36
C ASN A 86 -10.71 17.63 10.59
N ASN A 87 -10.96 18.00 11.85
CA ASN A 87 -12.00 18.97 12.20
C ASN A 87 -11.84 20.29 11.42
N PRO A 88 -12.91 20.80 10.80
CA PRO A 88 -12.90 22.13 10.22
C PRO A 88 -12.74 23.22 11.29
N PHE A 89 -12.37 24.44 10.88
CA PHE A 89 -12.21 25.56 11.82
C PHE A 89 -13.55 25.99 12.42
N GLY A 90 -14.64 25.81 11.67
CA GLY A 90 -15.99 26.23 12.04
C GLY A 90 -16.72 25.32 13.03
N GLY A 91 -16.24 24.10 13.28
CA GLY A 91 -16.95 23.13 14.11
C GLY A 91 -16.29 21.74 14.10
N SER A 92 -16.83 20.82 14.89
CA SER A 92 -16.40 19.42 14.84
C SER A 92 -16.97 18.73 13.61
N ALA A 93 -16.19 17.83 13.01
CA ALA A 93 -16.65 16.91 11.98
C ALA A 93 -17.30 15.67 12.63
N SER A 94 -18.33 15.14 12.01
CA SER A 94 -18.82 13.77 12.22
C SER A 94 -18.59 12.95 10.95
N ALA A 95 -18.51 11.63 11.12
CA ALA A 95 -18.46 10.68 10.01
C ALA A 95 -19.68 9.75 10.06
N THR A 96 -20.10 9.27 8.90
CA THR A 96 -21.09 8.21 8.77
C THR A 96 -20.72 7.33 7.59
N ILE A 97 -20.77 6.02 7.80
CA ILE A 97 -20.59 5.05 6.73
C ILE A 97 -21.90 4.96 5.95
N THR A 98 -21.86 5.37 4.69
CA THR A 98 -23.02 5.35 3.79
C THR A 98 -23.11 4.07 2.99
N ARG A 99 -21.98 3.38 2.81
CA ARG A 99 -21.87 2.07 2.19
C ARG A 99 -20.68 1.32 2.79
N LEU A 100 -20.90 0.07 3.18
CA LEU A 100 -19.84 -0.89 3.46
C LEU A 100 -20.27 -2.22 2.85
N ASP A 101 -19.47 -2.70 1.91
CA ASP A 101 -19.69 -3.93 1.18
C ASP A 101 -18.41 -4.75 1.24
N THR A 102 -18.42 -5.78 2.08
CA THR A 102 -17.24 -6.61 2.32
C THR A 102 -16.94 -7.54 1.16
N ASP A 103 -17.98 -7.92 0.40
CA ASP A 103 -17.87 -8.85 -0.71
C ASP A 103 -17.31 -8.11 -1.94
N GLU A 104 -17.71 -6.86 -2.19
CA GLU A 104 -17.10 -6.06 -3.26
C GLU A 104 -15.79 -5.37 -2.86
N GLY A 105 -15.45 -5.42 -1.58
CA GLY A 105 -14.31 -4.72 -0.99
C GLY A 105 -14.44 -3.21 -1.11
N VAL A 106 -15.58 -2.62 -0.74
CA VAL A 106 -15.85 -1.17 -0.89
C VAL A 106 -16.41 -0.54 0.37
N VAL A 107 -15.91 0.64 0.71
CA VAL A 107 -16.48 1.50 1.77
C VAL A 107 -16.64 2.93 1.26
N THR A 108 -17.75 3.56 1.61
CA THR A 108 -18.01 4.99 1.36
C THR A 108 -18.31 5.70 2.67
N VAL A 109 -17.45 6.64 3.04
CA VAL A 109 -17.61 7.47 4.24
C VAL A 109 -18.05 8.87 3.84
N ARG A 110 -19.06 9.38 4.53
CA ARG A 110 -19.49 10.79 4.45
C ARG A 110 -19.06 11.50 5.72
N THR A 111 -18.41 12.65 5.58
CA THR A 111 -18.11 13.56 6.69
C THR A 111 -18.99 14.80 6.60
N GLU A 112 -19.38 15.34 7.74
CA GLU A 112 -20.21 16.54 7.81
C GLU A 112 -19.84 17.43 9.00
N SER A 113 -20.11 18.73 8.87
CA SER A 113 -19.98 19.70 9.94
C SER A 113 -20.93 20.87 9.71
N SER A 114 -21.31 21.55 10.78
CA SER A 114 -22.11 22.78 10.73
C SER A 114 -21.26 23.95 11.19
N ARG A 115 -21.16 24.99 10.36
CA ARG A 115 -20.37 26.19 10.64
C ARG A 115 -21.27 27.41 10.74
N ASN A 116 -21.09 28.19 11.80
CA ASN A 116 -21.67 29.52 11.89
C ASN A 116 -20.95 30.51 10.95
N HIS A 117 -21.72 31.30 10.21
CA HIS A 117 -21.19 32.36 9.37
C HIS A 117 -20.80 33.58 10.21
N PHE A 118 -19.69 34.25 9.83
CA PHE A 118 -19.24 35.43 10.57
C PHE A 118 -19.94 36.69 10.08
N LEU A 119 -20.23 36.81 8.78
CA LEU A 119 -20.78 38.03 8.17
C LEU A 119 -22.09 37.80 7.42
N ALA A 120 -22.37 36.57 6.98
CA ALA A 120 -23.67 36.18 6.39
C ALA A 120 -24.91 36.32 7.33
N PRO A 121 -24.81 36.37 8.68
CA PRO A 121 -25.98 36.63 9.52
C PRO A 121 -26.67 37.97 9.23
N ILE A 122 -25.95 38.95 8.64
CA ILE A 122 -26.54 40.25 8.25
C ILE A 122 -27.62 40.13 7.16
N ILE A 123 -27.63 39.00 6.42
CA ILE A 123 -28.65 38.66 5.41
C ILE A 123 -29.52 37.48 5.84
N GLY A 124 -29.47 37.08 7.12
CA GLY A 124 -30.29 36.01 7.70
C GLY A 124 -29.81 34.59 7.40
N ILE A 125 -28.51 34.40 7.13
CA ILE A 125 -27.88 33.07 6.99
C ILE A 125 -26.93 32.90 8.17
N ASP A 126 -27.38 32.16 9.18
CA ASP A 126 -26.65 32.03 10.45
C ASP A 126 -25.61 30.90 10.40
N ASP A 127 -25.90 29.84 9.67
CA ASP A 127 -25.08 28.65 9.54
C ASP A 127 -25.10 28.07 8.11
N ALA A 128 -24.13 27.22 7.83
CA ALA A 128 -24.12 26.35 6.65
C ALA A 128 -23.62 24.95 7.02
N ASP A 129 -24.40 23.97 6.60
CA ASP A 129 -24.00 22.57 6.62
C ASP A 129 -23.07 22.29 5.43
N ILE A 130 -21.89 21.76 5.76
CA ILE A 130 -20.89 21.35 4.80
C ILE A 130 -20.66 19.85 4.94
N ALA A 131 -20.46 19.19 3.81
CA ALA A 131 -20.20 17.77 3.77
C ALA A 131 -19.25 17.40 2.64
N ALA A 132 -18.54 16.30 2.87
CA ALA A 132 -17.68 15.65 1.91
C ALA A 132 -17.92 14.14 1.96
N ALA A 133 -17.52 13.43 0.91
CA ALA A 133 -17.61 11.98 0.88
C ALA A 133 -16.41 11.41 0.11
N ALA A 134 -15.98 10.23 0.52
CA ALA A 134 -14.91 9.50 -0.11
C ALA A 134 -15.25 8.01 -0.15
N THR A 135 -14.81 7.36 -1.22
CA THR A 135 -14.98 5.92 -1.39
C THR A 135 -13.59 5.30 -1.51
N ALA A 136 -13.36 4.24 -0.74
CA ALA A 136 -12.16 3.43 -0.82
C ALA A 136 -12.55 2.00 -1.20
N ARG A 137 -11.66 1.34 -1.94
CA ARG A 137 -11.75 -0.08 -2.23
C ARG A 137 -10.55 -0.82 -1.67
N TRP A 138 -10.78 -2.05 -1.25
CA TRP A 138 -9.74 -3.01 -0.93
C TRP A 138 -9.93 -4.31 -1.72
N GLY A 139 -8.85 -5.07 -1.87
CA GLY A 139 -8.87 -6.40 -2.47
C GLY A 139 -7.49 -7.03 -2.46
N TYR A 140 -7.42 -8.29 -2.88
CA TYR A 140 -6.19 -9.08 -2.89
C TYR A 140 -5.71 -9.25 -4.36
N PRO A 141 -4.39 -9.29 -4.62
CA PRO A 141 -3.88 -9.40 -5.98
C PRO A 141 -4.33 -10.71 -6.64
N SER A 142 -5.07 -10.64 -7.75
CA SER A 142 -5.57 -11.83 -8.48
C SER A 142 -4.77 -12.13 -9.75
N SER A 143 -4.17 -11.12 -10.34
CA SER A 143 -3.24 -11.27 -11.45
C SER A 143 -2.17 -10.17 -11.42
N GLY A 144 -0.97 -10.48 -11.89
CA GLY A 144 0.09 -9.50 -12.06
C GLY A 144 1.41 -10.11 -12.51
N ALA A 145 2.30 -9.27 -13.01
CA ALA A 145 3.64 -9.70 -13.35
C ALA A 145 4.37 -10.12 -12.08
N ALA A 146 4.90 -11.35 -12.04
CA ALA A 146 5.85 -11.70 -11.00
C ALA A 146 7.10 -10.85 -11.22
N VAL A 147 7.35 -9.85 -10.35
CA VAL A 147 8.50 -8.91 -10.51
C VAL A 147 9.80 -9.68 -10.69
N LEU A 148 9.90 -10.84 -10.05
CA LEU A 148 10.91 -11.86 -10.33
C LEU A 148 10.26 -13.14 -10.84
N PRO A 149 10.95 -13.89 -11.72
CA PRO A 149 10.51 -15.20 -12.21
C PRO A 149 10.68 -16.27 -11.13
N PHE A 150 10.04 -16.13 -9.97
CA PHE A 150 10.17 -17.06 -8.85
C PHE A 150 8.86 -17.20 -8.09
N THR A 151 8.59 -18.41 -7.59
CA THR A 151 7.42 -18.74 -6.77
C THR A 151 7.79 -19.54 -5.52
N LEU A 152 6.98 -19.43 -4.46
CA LEU A 152 7.15 -20.12 -3.18
C LEU A 152 6.03 -21.13 -2.92
N GLY A 153 6.39 -22.28 -2.36
CA GLY A 153 5.41 -23.26 -1.90
C GLY A 153 4.78 -22.83 -0.58
N ALA A 154 3.45 -22.83 -0.50
CA ALA A 154 2.72 -22.48 0.72
C ALA A 154 3.12 -23.39 1.90
N CYS A 155 3.24 -24.69 1.67
CA CYS A 155 3.66 -25.65 2.70
C CYS A 155 5.09 -25.37 3.23
N GLU A 156 6.00 -24.99 2.34
CA GLU A 156 7.40 -24.68 2.70
C GLU A 156 7.47 -23.48 3.64
N ILE A 157 6.76 -22.40 3.28
CA ILE A 157 6.66 -21.21 4.11
C ILE A 157 6.01 -21.54 5.46
N LEU A 158 4.89 -22.28 5.47
CA LEU A 158 4.17 -22.63 6.70
C LEU A 158 4.99 -23.55 7.64
N SER A 159 5.87 -24.38 7.10
CA SER A 159 6.70 -25.30 7.90
C SER A 159 7.97 -24.65 8.46
N GLN A 160 8.55 -23.68 7.74
CA GLN A 160 9.80 -23.04 8.14
C GLN A 160 9.64 -21.73 8.89
N VAL A 161 8.57 -20.98 8.65
CA VAL A 161 8.35 -19.67 9.25
C VAL A 161 7.51 -19.83 10.52
N PRO A 162 8.11 -19.65 11.72
CA PRO A 162 7.38 -19.85 12.96
C PRO A 162 6.26 -18.82 13.11
N GLY A 163 5.08 -19.29 13.50
CA GLY A 163 3.93 -18.43 13.81
C GLY A 163 3.03 -18.11 12.63
N LEU A 164 3.32 -18.60 11.42
CA LEU A 164 2.34 -18.55 10.33
C LEU A 164 1.26 -19.61 10.54
N THR A 165 0.02 -19.21 10.29
CA THR A 165 -1.13 -20.10 10.26
C THR A 165 -1.88 -19.94 8.95
N ALA A 166 -2.29 -21.07 8.36
CA ALA A 166 -3.15 -21.07 7.19
C ALA A 166 -4.59 -21.40 7.59
N GLN A 167 -5.54 -20.73 6.96
CA GLN A 167 -6.95 -21.06 7.01
C GLN A 167 -7.36 -21.73 5.70
N TYR A 168 -8.22 -22.74 5.81
CA TYR A 168 -8.65 -23.56 4.70
C TYR A 168 -10.17 -23.50 4.56
N ASP A 169 -10.67 -23.59 3.33
CA ASP A 169 -12.09 -23.77 3.06
C ASP A 169 -12.55 -25.22 3.29
N ASP A 170 -13.85 -25.48 3.11
CA ASP A 170 -14.45 -26.82 3.24
C ASP A 170 -13.90 -27.84 2.21
N ALA A 171 -13.27 -27.37 1.13
CA ALA A 171 -12.66 -28.20 0.09
C ALA A 171 -11.16 -28.47 0.35
N GLY A 172 -10.57 -27.83 1.38
CA GLY A 172 -9.16 -27.95 1.73
C GLY A 172 -8.22 -27.01 0.98
N ASN A 173 -8.74 -25.99 0.29
CA ASN A 173 -7.94 -24.95 -0.36
C ASN A 173 -7.52 -23.87 0.65
N ILE A 174 -6.32 -23.32 0.48
CA ILE A 174 -5.85 -22.20 1.32
C ILE A 174 -6.59 -20.92 0.92
N ILE A 175 -7.32 -20.34 1.87
CA ILE A 175 -8.01 -19.06 1.69
C ILE A 175 -7.30 -17.88 2.35
N ARG A 176 -6.42 -18.15 3.33
CA ARG A 176 -5.67 -17.13 4.05
C ARG A 176 -4.40 -17.69 4.67
N ILE A 177 -3.32 -16.92 4.63
CA ILE A 177 -2.11 -17.14 5.44
C ILE A 177 -1.91 -15.90 6.29
N ASP A 178 -1.91 -16.10 7.60
CA ASP A 178 -1.74 -15.03 8.58
C ASP A 178 -0.25 -14.72 8.79
N PHE A 179 0.19 -13.60 8.21
CA PHE A 179 1.52 -13.04 8.44
C PHE A 179 1.45 -12.03 9.60
N PRO A 180 2.24 -12.22 10.68
CA PRO A 180 2.22 -11.30 11.82
C PRO A 180 2.79 -9.92 11.44
N GLU A 181 2.16 -8.86 11.98
CA GLU A 181 2.41 -7.44 11.61
C GLU A 181 3.81 -6.93 12.01
N ASP A 182 4.57 -7.70 12.79
CA ASP A 182 5.96 -7.45 13.19
C ASP A 182 6.82 -8.73 13.07
N ALA A 183 6.61 -9.51 12.01
CA ALA A 183 7.39 -10.71 11.77
C ALA A 183 8.90 -10.37 11.74
N PRO A 184 9.76 -11.04 12.53
CA PRO A 184 11.20 -10.88 12.35
C PRO A 184 11.59 -11.38 10.95
N PRO A 185 12.72 -10.90 10.39
CA PRO A 185 13.24 -11.45 9.15
C PRO A 185 13.41 -12.96 9.27
N VAL A 186 12.82 -13.69 8.33
CA VAL A 186 12.88 -15.14 8.26
C VAL A 186 13.78 -15.52 7.11
N THR A 187 14.62 -16.53 7.35
CA THR A 187 15.30 -17.20 6.26
C THR A 187 14.46 -18.42 5.90
N VAL A 188 14.14 -18.56 4.62
CA VAL A 188 13.47 -19.74 4.08
C VAL A 188 14.48 -20.45 3.19
N GLU A 189 14.77 -21.70 3.51
CA GLU A 189 15.63 -22.59 2.73
C GLU A 189 14.78 -23.34 1.69
N PHE A 190 15.30 -23.48 0.48
CA PHE A 190 14.68 -24.25 -0.58
C PHE A 190 15.70 -25.26 -1.07
N THR A 191 15.30 -26.53 -1.05
CA THR A 191 16.15 -27.63 -1.44
C THR A 191 15.42 -28.50 -2.44
N LYS A 192 16.12 -28.89 -3.52
CA LYS A 192 15.58 -29.76 -4.57
C LYS A 192 15.15 -31.14 -4.04
N THR A 193 15.59 -31.52 -2.84
CA THR A 193 15.23 -32.75 -2.14
C THR A 193 14.36 -32.40 -0.95
N ASN A 194 13.13 -32.90 -0.91
CA ASN A 194 12.09 -32.51 0.05
C ASN A 194 12.39 -33.02 1.47
N ASP A 195 13.38 -32.43 2.12
CA ASP A 195 13.79 -32.82 3.48
C ASP A 195 13.12 -31.96 4.56
N VAL A 196 12.34 -30.93 4.16
CA VAL A 196 11.50 -30.14 5.05
C VAL A 196 10.10 -30.78 5.13
N GLY A 197 9.85 -31.41 6.27
CA GLY A 197 8.56 -31.92 6.76
C GLY A 197 7.49 -32.27 5.72
N ASP A 198 7.59 -33.46 5.08
CA ASP A 198 6.52 -34.11 4.27
C ASP A 198 5.54 -33.14 3.56
N CYS A 199 6.08 -32.11 2.90
CA CYS A 199 5.30 -31.16 2.11
C CYS A 199 4.82 -31.83 0.81
N THR A 200 3.85 -32.71 0.98
CA THR A 200 3.01 -33.28 -0.07
C THR A 200 1.76 -32.41 -0.14
N GLY A 201 1.59 -31.68 -1.25
CA GLY A 201 0.35 -30.92 -1.46
C GLY A 201 -0.86 -31.87 -1.52
N PRO A 202 -2.10 -31.35 -1.66
CA PRO A 202 -3.32 -32.16 -1.81
C PRO A 202 -3.24 -33.23 -2.93
N SER A 203 -2.35 -33.02 -3.90
CA SER A 203 -2.04 -33.96 -4.99
C SER A 203 -1.24 -35.20 -4.58
N GLY A 204 -0.73 -35.27 -3.34
CA GLY A 204 0.08 -36.38 -2.83
C GLY A 204 1.48 -36.48 -3.46
N LEU A 205 1.84 -35.54 -4.35
CA LEU A 205 3.18 -35.41 -4.90
C LEU A 205 4.00 -34.52 -3.97
N ALA A 206 5.16 -35.01 -3.54
CA ALA A 206 6.11 -34.19 -2.82
C ALA A 206 6.59 -33.12 -3.79
N VAL A 207 6.30 -31.85 -3.51
CA VAL A 207 6.67 -30.71 -4.36
C VAL A 207 8.19 -30.62 -4.35
N PRO A 208 8.93 -31.06 -5.39
CA PRO A 208 10.38 -31.07 -5.33
C PRO A 208 10.87 -29.61 -5.29
N GLY A 209 11.40 -29.14 -4.17
CA GLY A 209 12.05 -27.83 -4.10
C GLY A 209 11.55 -26.83 -3.08
N GLY A 210 10.25 -26.84 -2.72
CA GLY A 210 9.61 -25.71 -2.01
C GLY A 210 9.64 -24.36 -2.75
N PHE A 211 10.20 -24.35 -3.96
CA PHE A 211 10.56 -23.20 -4.78
C PHE A 211 10.57 -23.62 -6.24
N GLY A 212 10.26 -22.68 -7.14
CA GLY A 212 10.63 -22.83 -8.53
C GLY A 212 10.84 -21.51 -9.24
N TRP A 213 11.75 -21.54 -10.22
CA TRP A 213 11.84 -20.46 -11.17
C TRP A 213 10.67 -20.54 -12.13
N LEU A 214 10.05 -19.41 -12.41
CA LEU A 214 9.09 -19.24 -13.49
C LEU A 214 9.86 -18.93 -14.78
N ASP A 215 9.26 -19.16 -15.94
CA ASP A 215 9.89 -18.76 -17.20
C ASP A 215 9.83 -17.22 -17.36
N PRO A 216 10.97 -16.50 -17.34
CA PRO A 216 10.95 -15.05 -17.43
C PRO A 216 10.54 -14.59 -18.83
N GLY A 217 9.84 -13.46 -18.87
CA GLY A 217 9.71 -12.62 -20.05
C GLY A 217 11.01 -11.88 -20.39
N ALA A 218 10.94 -10.96 -21.35
CA ALA A 218 12.10 -10.14 -21.73
C ALA A 218 12.58 -9.29 -20.53
N GLY A 219 13.89 -9.28 -20.26
CA GLY A 219 14.49 -8.41 -19.24
C GLY A 219 14.40 -8.92 -17.80
N CYS A 220 14.32 -10.24 -17.58
CA CYS A 220 14.21 -10.85 -16.24
C CYS A 220 12.91 -10.53 -15.48
N THR A 221 11.89 -10.00 -16.16
CA THR A 221 10.55 -9.92 -15.60
C THR A 221 9.94 -11.32 -15.56
N GLY A 222 9.32 -11.72 -14.46
CA GLY A 222 8.58 -12.98 -14.39
C GLY A 222 7.35 -12.97 -15.30
N PRO A 223 6.75 -14.15 -15.53
CA PRO A 223 5.50 -14.22 -16.29
C PRO A 223 4.38 -13.54 -15.50
N VAL A 224 3.32 -13.18 -16.21
CA VAL A 224 2.06 -12.83 -15.53
C VAL A 224 1.55 -14.09 -14.86
N ALA A 225 1.48 -14.07 -13.54
CA ALA A 225 0.84 -15.10 -12.76
C ALA A 225 -0.62 -14.68 -12.53
N THR A 226 -1.52 -15.65 -12.60
CA THR A 226 -2.95 -15.46 -12.30
C THR A 226 -3.35 -16.53 -11.28
N ILE A 227 -4.20 -16.19 -10.34
CA ILE A 227 -4.77 -17.17 -9.41
C ILE A 227 -5.50 -18.27 -10.20
N ASP A 228 -5.45 -19.49 -9.69
CA ASP A 228 -6.00 -20.71 -10.28
C ASP A 228 -5.38 -21.10 -11.64
N SER A 229 -4.24 -20.51 -11.97
CA SER A 229 -3.48 -20.85 -13.18
C SER A 229 -2.28 -21.75 -12.87
N TRP A 230 -1.93 -22.57 -13.86
CA TRP A 230 -0.73 -23.39 -13.85
C TRP A 230 0.38 -22.67 -14.61
N VAL A 231 1.49 -22.36 -13.93
CA VAL A 231 2.62 -21.63 -14.53
C VAL A 231 3.80 -22.59 -14.76
N GLN A 232 4.41 -22.48 -15.95
CA GLN A 232 5.58 -23.28 -16.33
C GLN A 232 6.83 -22.87 -15.57
N THR A 233 7.75 -23.83 -15.43
CA THR A 233 8.95 -23.66 -14.62
C THR A 233 10.23 -23.72 -15.45
N SER A 234 11.16 -22.84 -15.11
CA SER A 234 12.54 -22.94 -15.58
C SER A 234 13.30 -23.87 -14.65
N VAL A 235 13.60 -25.09 -15.10
CA VAL A 235 14.35 -26.04 -14.27
C VAL A 235 15.84 -25.73 -14.20
N GLY A 236 16.36 -25.75 -12.98
CA GLY A 236 17.80 -25.74 -12.74
C GLY A 236 18.19 -25.05 -11.44
N ASN A 237 19.46 -25.26 -11.07
CA ASN A 237 20.09 -24.61 -9.92
C ASN A 237 20.67 -23.23 -10.29
N THR A 238 20.50 -22.80 -11.54
CA THR A 238 20.99 -21.54 -12.07
C THR A 238 19.86 -20.53 -12.16
N LEU A 239 20.22 -19.24 -12.15
CA LEU A 239 19.26 -18.18 -12.44
C LEU A 239 18.57 -18.43 -13.79
N PRO A 240 17.30 -18.00 -13.95
CA PRO A 240 16.58 -18.16 -15.21
C PRO A 240 17.28 -17.48 -16.37
N GLN A 241 17.04 -17.98 -17.58
CA GLN A 241 17.66 -17.40 -18.78
C GLN A 241 17.26 -15.93 -18.95
N GLY A 242 18.24 -15.04 -19.05
CA GLY A 242 18.01 -13.59 -19.15
C GLY A 242 18.06 -12.84 -17.84
N CYS A 243 18.18 -13.55 -16.71
CA CYS A 243 18.41 -12.99 -15.39
C CYS A 243 19.89 -13.03 -14.99
N SER A 244 20.33 -12.00 -14.27
CA SER A 244 21.67 -11.86 -13.72
C SER A 244 21.61 -11.56 -12.23
N ASN A 245 22.73 -11.74 -11.51
CA ASN A 245 22.78 -11.39 -10.09
C ASN A 245 22.49 -9.89 -9.83
N ALA A 246 22.76 -9.02 -10.80
CA ALA A 246 22.50 -7.59 -10.67
C ALA A 246 21.00 -7.27 -10.57
N ASP A 247 20.14 -8.05 -11.25
CA ASP A 247 18.69 -7.87 -11.23
C ASP A 247 18.12 -8.16 -9.84
N PHE A 248 18.64 -9.19 -9.16
CA PHE A 248 18.24 -9.52 -7.79
C PHE A 248 18.85 -8.58 -6.74
N LEU A 249 20.08 -8.11 -6.96
CA LEU A 249 20.71 -7.11 -6.07
C LEU A 249 19.92 -5.80 -6.03
N ALA A 250 19.29 -5.40 -7.15
CA ALA A 250 18.48 -4.19 -7.23
C ALA A 250 17.21 -4.23 -6.37
N LEU A 251 16.81 -5.42 -5.91
CA LEU A 251 15.59 -5.64 -5.12
C LEU A 251 15.86 -5.78 -3.62
N ILE A 252 17.14 -5.74 -3.20
CA ILE A 252 17.45 -5.74 -1.77
C ILE A 252 16.89 -4.47 -1.14
N GLY A 253 16.02 -4.65 -0.16
CA GLY A 253 15.30 -3.57 0.54
C GLY A 253 13.98 -3.16 -0.12
N GLU A 254 13.61 -3.75 -1.25
CA GLU A 254 12.32 -3.52 -1.92
C GLU A 254 11.30 -4.60 -1.50
N THR A 255 10.04 -4.20 -1.39
CA THR A 255 8.92 -5.13 -1.17
C THR A 255 8.39 -5.60 -2.53
N VAL A 256 8.41 -6.91 -2.76
CA VAL A 256 7.92 -7.52 -4.01
C VAL A 256 6.78 -8.50 -3.73
N LEU A 257 5.86 -8.63 -4.69
CA LEU A 257 4.83 -9.66 -4.67
C LEU A 257 5.36 -10.95 -5.27
N ILE A 258 5.41 -12.00 -4.47
CA ILE A 258 5.87 -13.34 -4.84
C ILE A 258 4.65 -14.25 -5.01
N PRO A 259 4.45 -14.86 -6.18
CA PRO A 259 3.42 -15.89 -6.36
C PRO A 259 3.62 -17.06 -5.39
N ILE A 260 2.55 -17.48 -4.75
CA ILE A 260 2.49 -18.65 -3.87
C ILE A 260 1.77 -19.78 -4.58
N PHE A 261 2.28 -21.00 -4.46
CA PHE A 261 1.63 -22.20 -5.00
C PHE A 261 1.34 -23.24 -3.91
N ASP A 262 0.31 -24.05 -4.11
CA ASP A 262 -0.06 -25.16 -3.21
C ASP A 262 0.25 -26.54 -3.80
N GLN A 263 0.23 -26.65 -5.13
CA GLN A 263 0.39 -27.89 -5.86
C GLN A 263 1.45 -27.79 -6.94
N ALA A 264 2.10 -28.93 -7.19
CA ALA A 264 2.96 -29.13 -8.33
C ALA A 264 2.53 -30.38 -9.09
N VAL A 265 2.59 -30.31 -10.42
CA VAL A 265 2.43 -31.46 -11.32
C VAL A 265 3.65 -31.60 -12.22
N ASP A 266 3.81 -32.79 -12.80
CA ASP A 266 4.94 -33.16 -13.65
C ASP A 266 6.30 -33.03 -12.95
N ASN A 267 7.40 -33.26 -13.69
CA ASN A 267 8.77 -33.21 -13.18
C ASN A 267 9.72 -32.70 -14.26
N GLY A 268 10.86 -32.12 -13.84
CA GLY A 268 11.82 -31.56 -14.80
C GLY A 268 11.25 -30.36 -15.53
N THR A 269 11.66 -30.11 -16.78
CA THR A 269 11.28 -28.92 -17.57
C THR A 269 9.77 -28.78 -17.81
N ASN A 270 8.98 -29.81 -17.53
CA ASN A 270 7.52 -29.76 -17.66
C ASN A 270 6.81 -29.50 -16.33
N ALA A 271 7.54 -29.34 -15.22
CA ALA A 271 6.93 -29.11 -13.93
C ALA A 271 6.12 -27.80 -13.97
N GLN A 272 4.94 -27.84 -13.34
CA GLN A 272 4.02 -26.71 -13.28
C GLN A 272 3.58 -26.50 -11.84
N TYR A 273 3.39 -25.24 -11.47
CA TYR A 273 2.88 -24.85 -10.15
C TYR A 273 1.51 -24.21 -10.28
N HIS A 274 0.59 -24.62 -9.40
CA HIS A 274 -0.74 -24.05 -9.28
C HIS A 274 -0.69 -22.81 -8.38
N ILE A 275 -0.86 -21.62 -8.96
CA ILE A 275 -0.76 -20.36 -8.22
C ILE A 275 -2.06 -20.09 -7.49
N ILE A 276 -1.95 -19.88 -6.17
CA ILE A 276 -3.10 -19.60 -5.30
C ILE A 276 -3.19 -18.12 -4.87
N GLY A 277 -2.14 -17.32 -5.10
CA GLY A 277 -2.14 -15.91 -4.75
C GLY A 277 -0.73 -15.35 -4.66
N PHE A 278 -0.60 -14.18 -4.02
CA PHE A 278 0.66 -13.46 -3.93
C PHE A 278 0.95 -13.04 -2.49
N ALA A 279 2.18 -13.29 -2.04
CA ALA A 279 2.68 -12.80 -0.76
C ALA A 279 3.64 -11.65 -0.97
N ALA A 280 3.49 -10.61 -0.15
CA ALA A 280 4.42 -9.50 -0.11
C ALA A 280 5.63 -9.83 0.76
N PHE A 281 6.82 -9.63 0.19
CA PHE A 281 8.07 -9.97 0.84
C PHE A 281 9.11 -8.90 0.58
N THR A 282 9.66 -8.36 1.67
CA THR A 282 10.77 -7.41 1.63
C THR A 282 12.07 -8.20 1.68
N LEU A 283 12.77 -8.26 0.55
CA LEU A 283 13.99 -9.06 0.38
C LEU A 283 15.18 -8.38 1.06
N THR A 284 15.82 -9.04 2.03
CA THR A 284 17.02 -8.49 2.70
C THR A 284 18.30 -9.13 2.21
N GLU A 285 18.34 -10.46 2.12
CA GLU A 285 19.51 -11.22 1.67
C GLU A 285 19.08 -12.46 0.88
N TYR A 286 19.92 -12.94 -0.03
CA TYR A 286 19.64 -14.18 -0.76
C TYR A 286 20.92 -14.94 -1.11
N TYR A 287 20.75 -16.25 -1.26
CA TYR A 287 21.75 -17.15 -1.78
C TYR A 287 21.13 -18.08 -2.82
N PHE A 288 21.47 -17.88 -4.09
CA PHE A 288 21.06 -18.74 -5.20
C PHE A 288 22.18 -19.65 -5.73
N GLY A 289 23.26 -19.81 -4.95
CA GLY A 289 24.38 -20.68 -5.27
C GLY A 289 25.55 -19.96 -5.94
N GLY A 290 26.76 -20.31 -5.51
CA GLY A 290 28.01 -19.82 -6.11
C GLY A 290 28.12 -18.29 -6.00
N GLN A 291 28.25 -17.62 -7.14
CA GLN A 291 28.35 -16.15 -7.22
C GLN A 291 26.98 -15.45 -7.28
N ASN A 292 25.88 -16.21 -7.42
CA ASN A 292 24.54 -15.64 -7.45
C ASN A 292 24.03 -15.47 -6.02
N ARG A 293 24.49 -14.41 -5.36
CA ARG A 293 24.20 -14.10 -3.95
C ARG A 293 24.28 -12.60 -3.69
N SER A 294 23.61 -12.17 -2.64
CA SER A 294 23.75 -10.84 -2.05
C SER A 294 25.07 -10.72 -1.26
N PRO A 295 25.49 -9.49 -0.85
CA PRO A 295 26.71 -9.30 -0.07
C PRO A 295 26.74 -10.08 1.26
N GLY A 296 25.60 -10.19 1.95
CA GLY A 296 25.43 -10.99 3.17
C GLY A 296 24.94 -12.42 2.93
N GLY A 297 24.72 -12.83 1.67
CA GLY A 297 24.18 -14.14 1.32
C GLY A 297 25.14 -15.32 1.54
N GLN A 298 26.43 -15.07 1.83
CA GLN A 298 27.36 -16.14 2.20
C GLN A 298 27.11 -16.57 3.64
N GLY A 299 26.87 -17.86 3.85
CA GLY A 299 26.48 -18.46 5.12
C GLY A 299 24.97 -18.44 5.34
N LEU A 300 24.17 -17.95 4.39
CA LEU A 300 22.74 -17.72 4.63
C LEU A 300 21.96 -19.03 4.84
N CYS A 301 22.38 -20.10 4.16
CA CYS A 301 21.81 -21.44 4.34
C CYS A 301 22.53 -22.24 5.43
N ALA A 302 23.54 -21.68 6.10
CA ALA A 302 24.34 -22.41 7.06
C ALA A 302 23.52 -22.81 8.30
N GLY A 303 23.40 -24.11 8.55
CA GLY A 303 22.71 -24.63 9.74
C GLY A 303 21.20 -24.77 9.57
N MET A 304 20.66 -24.37 8.42
CA MET A 304 19.37 -24.85 7.93
C MET A 304 19.63 -26.26 7.39
N GLY A 305 18.89 -27.24 7.93
CA GLY A 305 19.24 -28.65 7.83
C GLY A 305 19.07 -29.20 6.43
N GLY A 306 20.07 -29.01 5.57
CA GLY A 306 20.17 -29.76 4.31
C GLY A 306 20.23 -31.26 4.61
N GLY A 307 19.28 -32.01 4.06
CA GLY A 307 19.22 -33.46 4.18
C GLY A 307 20.56 -34.11 3.84
N GLY A 308 21.07 -34.85 4.82
CA GLY A 308 22.34 -35.55 4.77
C GLY A 308 22.67 -36.00 6.18
N GLY A 309 22.04 -37.10 6.61
CA GLY A 309 22.11 -37.58 7.99
C GLY A 309 23.52 -37.59 8.60
N GLY A 310 23.58 -37.13 9.84
CA GLY A 310 24.64 -37.46 10.79
C GLY A 310 25.66 -36.36 11.06
N GLY A 311 25.61 -35.84 12.30
CA GLY A 311 26.77 -35.24 12.97
C GLY A 311 26.86 -33.73 12.87
N GLY A 312 26.82 -33.08 14.03
CA GLY A 312 26.89 -31.62 14.12
C GLY A 312 28.22 -31.02 13.68
N GLY A 313 28.17 -29.70 13.43
CA GLY A 313 29.34 -28.84 13.26
C GLY A 313 29.53 -28.34 11.84
N GLY A 314 28.99 -27.15 11.56
CA GLY A 314 29.40 -26.28 10.43
C GLY A 314 28.75 -26.58 9.09
N GLY A 315 27.50 -26.16 8.90
CA GLY A 315 26.88 -26.14 7.57
C GLY A 315 27.58 -25.11 6.68
N ASN A 316 28.19 -25.56 5.59
CA ASN A 316 28.63 -24.67 4.52
C ASN A 316 27.46 -24.48 3.55
N ASP A 317 27.35 -23.31 2.89
CA ASP A 317 26.37 -23.10 1.79
C ASP A 317 26.58 -24.06 0.60
N ASN A 318 27.63 -24.87 0.68
CA ASN A 318 28.06 -25.85 -0.29
C ASN A 318 27.52 -27.26 0.03
N ALA A 319 26.75 -27.45 1.10
CA ALA A 319 26.39 -28.78 1.56
C ALA A 319 25.56 -29.54 0.51
N ASN A 320 24.54 -28.93 -0.12
CA ASN A 320 23.74 -29.58 -1.18
C ASN A 320 22.77 -28.55 -1.79
N ASN A 321 22.93 -28.08 -3.03
CA ASN A 321 21.92 -27.38 -3.85
C ASN A 321 21.02 -26.29 -3.17
N ALA A 322 21.36 -25.83 -1.97
CA ALA A 322 20.48 -25.08 -1.10
C ALA A 322 20.34 -23.65 -1.61
N ARG A 323 19.13 -23.12 -1.55
CA ARG A 323 18.79 -21.77 -1.96
C ARG A 323 18.12 -21.12 -0.78
N CYS A 324 18.54 -19.93 -0.39
CA CYS A 324 17.94 -19.26 0.76
C CYS A 324 17.51 -17.86 0.39
N LEU A 325 16.34 -17.49 0.87
CA LEU A 325 15.83 -16.13 0.85
C LEU A 325 15.67 -15.69 2.29
N GLN A 326 16.20 -14.53 2.60
CA GLN A 326 15.95 -13.88 3.86
C GLN A 326 15.22 -12.56 3.62
N GLY A 327 14.24 -12.31 4.47
CA GLY A 327 13.44 -11.11 4.39
C GLY A 327 12.26 -11.18 5.32
N THR A 328 11.38 -10.20 5.20
CA THR A 328 10.19 -10.09 6.03
C THR A 328 8.96 -10.21 5.17
N PHE A 329 8.01 -11.05 5.57
CA PHE A 329 6.68 -11.01 4.99
C PHE A 329 5.95 -9.82 5.59
N GLU A 330 5.52 -8.90 4.74
CA GLU A 330 4.93 -7.64 5.15
C GLU A 330 3.59 -7.45 4.47
N ARG A 331 2.76 -6.56 5.02
CA ARG A 331 1.56 -6.11 4.32
C ARG A 331 1.94 -5.06 3.30
N PHE A 332 1.68 -5.34 2.03
CA PHE A 332 1.99 -4.42 0.94
C PHE A 332 0.73 -3.84 0.33
N VAL A 333 0.74 -2.53 0.14
CA VAL A 333 -0.25 -1.76 -0.61
C VAL A 333 0.42 -1.23 -1.86
N ASP A 334 0.01 -1.73 -3.03
CA ASP A 334 0.46 -1.20 -4.31
C ASP A 334 -0.49 -0.11 -4.85
N ALA A 335 0.07 1.00 -5.31
CA ALA A 335 -0.65 2.07 -5.98
C ALA A 335 -0.32 2.17 -7.49
N SER A 336 0.56 1.31 -8.01
CA SER A 336 1.03 1.33 -9.40
C SER A 336 -0.07 0.99 -10.42
N GLY A 337 -1.08 0.22 -10.00
CA GLY A 337 -2.12 -0.32 -10.88
C GLY A 337 -1.67 -1.51 -11.74
N GLU A 338 -0.50 -2.09 -11.48
CA GLU A 338 0.05 -3.23 -12.22
C GLU A 338 -0.62 -4.58 -11.87
N TYR A 339 -1.46 -4.62 -10.82
CA TYR A 339 -2.18 -5.80 -10.37
C TYR A 339 -3.70 -5.62 -10.48
N GLU A 340 -4.39 -6.68 -10.92
CA GLU A 340 -5.84 -6.76 -10.78
C GLU A 340 -6.21 -7.17 -9.36
N LEU A 341 -7.25 -6.56 -8.80
CA LEU A 341 -7.71 -6.81 -7.44
C LEU A 341 -8.99 -7.63 -7.49
N ASP A 342 -9.02 -8.67 -6.68
CA ASP A 342 -10.22 -9.45 -6.42
C ASP A 342 -10.44 -9.49 -4.89
N PRO A 343 -11.60 -9.02 -4.39
CA PRO A 343 -11.96 -9.15 -2.98
C PRO A 343 -12.04 -10.61 -2.51
N ASP A 344 -12.33 -11.55 -3.42
CA ASP A 344 -12.48 -12.97 -3.12
C ASP A 344 -11.16 -13.76 -3.25
N ALA A 345 -10.08 -13.13 -3.73
CA ALA A 345 -8.79 -13.79 -3.86
C ALA A 345 -8.20 -14.15 -2.48
N PRO A 346 -7.42 -15.25 -2.37
CA PRO A 346 -6.85 -15.68 -1.09
C PRO A 346 -5.98 -14.60 -0.43
N GLN A 347 -6.14 -14.48 0.89
CA GLN A 347 -5.48 -13.47 1.70
C GLN A 347 -4.07 -13.94 2.08
N LEU A 348 -3.12 -13.78 1.17
CA LEU A 348 -1.75 -14.27 1.36
C LEU A 348 -0.78 -13.17 1.81
N GLY A 349 -1.27 -12.22 2.61
CA GLY A 349 -0.43 -11.15 3.20
C GLY A 349 -0.28 -9.89 2.36
N ALA A 350 -0.68 -9.90 1.08
CA ALA A 350 -0.76 -8.70 0.25
C ALA A 350 -2.20 -8.23 0.14
N ALA A 351 -2.49 -6.97 0.51
CA ALA A 351 -3.82 -6.39 0.35
C ALA A 351 -3.68 -4.94 -0.13
N ILE A 352 -4.39 -4.61 -1.20
CA ILE A 352 -4.27 -3.30 -1.84
C ILE A 352 -5.48 -2.46 -1.45
N VAL A 353 -5.22 -1.26 -0.94
CA VAL A 353 -6.24 -0.29 -0.56
C VAL A 353 -6.05 1.00 -1.35
N ARG A 354 -7.11 1.50 -2.00
CA ARG A 354 -7.06 2.74 -2.78
C ARG A 354 -8.35 3.54 -2.71
N LEU A 355 -8.23 4.86 -2.83
CA LEU A 355 -9.37 5.73 -3.07
C LEU A 355 -9.87 5.53 -4.51
N THR A 356 -11.18 5.58 -4.67
CA THR A 356 -11.83 5.55 -5.98
C THR A 356 -12.70 6.77 -6.17
N LEU A 357 -12.65 7.34 -7.36
CA LEU A 357 -13.60 8.38 -7.75
C LEU A 357 -14.99 7.74 -7.94
N ASN A 358 -16.00 8.35 -7.32
CA ASN A 358 -17.41 8.05 -7.58
C ASN A 358 -17.84 8.53 -8.98
#